data_AF-A0A1Y4LYX4-F1
#
_entry.id   AF-A0A1Y4LYX4-F1
#
_cell.length_a   1.000
_cell.length_b   1.000
_cell.length_c   1.000
_cell.angle_alpha   90.00
_cell.angle_beta   90.00
_cell.angle_gamma   90.00
#
_symmetry.space_group_name_H-M   'P 1'
#
loop_
_entity.id
_entity.type
_entity.pdbx_description
1 polymer ?
#
loop_
_entity_poly.entity_id
_entity_poly.type
_entity_poly.pdbx_seq_one_letter_code
_entity_poly.pdbx_strand_id
1 'polypeptide(L)' 'GPMEGFWGILKRERYYGRRFTSKKELVQMIRHYIHYYNTRRVQRNLGVLTPMEKHELYRAA' A
#
# COMPACT_ATOMS: atom_id res chain seq x y z
N GLY A 1 -4.06 -12.23 -8.63
CA GLY A 1 -4.53 -10.92 -9.15
C GLY A 1 -3.85 -9.74 -8.46
N PRO A 2 -3.92 -8.52 -9.01
CA PRO A 2 -3.22 -7.34 -8.47
C PRO A 2 -3.61 -7.03 -7.01
N MET A 3 -4.86 -7.26 -6.62
CA MET A 3 -5.32 -7.09 -5.24
C MET A 3 -4.78 -8.17 -4.28
N GLU A 4 -4.60 -9.40 -4.74
CA GLU A 4 -3.99 -10.46 -3.90
C GLU A 4 -2.53 -10.15 -3.59
N GLY A 5 -1.79 -9.60 -4.57
CA GLY A 5 -0.42 -9.14 -4.39
C GLY A 5 -0.32 -8.04 -3.34
N PHE A 6 -1.21 -7.03 -3.40
CA PHE A 6 -1.28 -5.98 -2.39
C PHE A 6 -1.46 -6.54 -0.98
N TRP A 7 -2.45 -7.43 -0.79
CA TRP A 7 -2.74 -8.00 0.52
C TRP A 7 -1.62 -8.92 1.02
N GLY A 8 -0.95 -9.66 0.14
CA GLY A 8 0.22 -10.47 0.48
C GLY A 8 1.37 -9.62 1.03
N ILE A 9 1.65 -8.50 0.38
CA ILE A 9 2.72 -7.57 0.80
C ILE A 9 2.36 -6.88 2.12
N LEU A 10 1.13 -6.37 2.26
CA LEU A 10 0.66 -5.74 3.51
C LEU A 10 0.79 -6.70 4.68
N LYS A 11 0.32 -7.95 4.50
CA LYS A 11 0.37 -8.95 5.56
C LYS A 11 1.81 -9.25 5.98
N ARG A 12 2.69 -9.45 5.00
CA ARG A 12 4.12 -9.71 5.24
C ARG A 12 4.83 -8.56 5.94
N GLU A 13 4.58 -7.32 5.55
CA GLU A 13 5.33 -6.16 6.06
C GLU A 13 4.77 -5.59 7.37
N ARG A 14 3.47 -5.73 7.66
CA ARG A 14 2.83 -5.02 8.79
C ARG A 14 1.94 -5.87 9.69
N TYR A 15 1.54 -7.06 9.25
CA TYR A 15 0.57 -7.89 9.99
C TYR A 15 1.25 -9.08 10.66
N TYR A 16 2.03 -9.87 9.93
CA TYR A 16 2.69 -11.05 10.48
C TYR A 16 3.71 -10.65 11.54
N GLY A 17 3.72 -11.40 12.66
CA GLY A 17 4.58 -11.10 13.81
C GLY A 17 4.08 -9.96 14.71
N ARG A 18 2.96 -9.31 14.38
CA ARG A 18 2.38 -8.24 15.20
C ARG A 18 1.07 -8.69 15.85
N ARG A 19 0.93 -8.41 17.15
CA ARG A 19 -0.34 -8.56 17.87
C ARG A 19 -1.08 -7.24 17.85
N PHE A 20 -2.34 -7.26 17.42
CA PHE A 20 -3.25 -6.12 17.52
C PHE A 20 -4.15 -6.34 18.72
N THR A 21 -4.30 -5.32 19.56
CA THR A 21 -5.12 -5.40 20.78
C THR A 21 -6.54 -4.87 20.57
N SER A 22 -6.79 -4.22 19.43
CA SER A 22 -8.12 -3.72 19.07
C SER A 22 -8.35 -3.70 17.56
N LYS A 23 -9.63 -3.82 17.17
CA LYS A 23 -10.06 -3.62 15.77
C LYS A 23 -9.66 -2.24 15.25
N LYS A 24 -9.74 -1.20 16.09
CA LYS A 24 -9.37 0.17 15.74
C LYS A 24 -7.90 0.28 15.33
N GLU A 25 -6.99 -0.35 16.08
CA GLU A 25 -5.57 -0.38 15.76
C GLU A 25 -5.31 -1.06 14.41
N LEU A 26 -5.94 -2.22 14.17
CA LEU A 26 -5.83 -2.95 12.91
C LEU A 26 -6.30 -2.10 11.73
N VAL A 27 -7.48 -1.48 11.84
CA VAL A 27 -8.03 -0.60 10.80
C VAL A 27 -7.11 0.60 10.55
N GLN A 28 -6.56 1.20 11.60
CA GLN A 28 -5.64 2.33 11.46
C GLN A 28 -4.35 1.91 10.74
N MET A 29 -3.79 0.75 11.08
CA MET A 29 -2.62 0.20 10.40
C MET A 29 -2.88 0.01 8.91
N ILE A 30 -4.02 -0.57 8.54
CA ILE A 30 -4.40 -0.80 7.14
C ILE A 30 -4.55 0.54 6.41
N ARG A 31 -5.26 1.52 6.99
CA ARG A 31 -5.45 2.86 6.37
C ARG A 31 -4.13 3.59 6.14
N HIS A 32 -3.25 3.58 7.14
CA HIS A 32 -1.92 4.15 7.02
C HIS A 32 -1.10 3.46 5.94
N TYR A 33 -1.18 2.13 5.86
CA TYR A 33 -0.44 1.37 4.87
C TYR A 33 -0.94 1.61 3.44
N ILE A 34 -2.26 1.71 3.23
CA ILE A 34 -2.84 2.08 1.93
C ILE A 34 -2.34 3.45 1.50
N HIS A 35 -2.37 4.44 2.41
CA HIS A 35 -1.84 5.77 2.10
C HIS A 35 -0.36 5.70 1.69
N TYR A 36 0.48 5.07 2.50
CA TYR A 36 1.89 4.85 2.18
C TYR A 36 2.10 4.16 0.83
N TYR A 37 1.36 3.09 0.57
CA TYR A 37 1.46 2.31 -0.67
C TYR A 37 1.15 3.17 -1.89
N ASN A 38 0.15 4.05 -1.79
CA ASN A 38 -0.28 4.89 -2.90
C ASN A 38 0.60 6.12 -3.12
N THR A 39 1.11 6.75 -2.06
CA THR A 39 1.76 8.07 -2.15
C THR A 39 3.26 8.06 -1.91
N ARG A 40 3.83 6.97 -1.38
CA ARG A 40 5.26 6.93 -1.01
C ARG A 40 6.00 5.69 -1.52
N ARG A 41 5.29 4.58 -1.77
CA ARG A 41 5.92 3.33 -2.24
C ARG A 41 6.14 3.37 -3.75
N VAL A 42 7.38 3.64 -4.17
CA VAL A 42 7.78 3.52 -5.58
C VAL A 42 7.79 2.07 -6.04
N GLN A 43 7.38 1.82 -7.28
CA GLN A 43 7.32 0.48 -7.85
C GLN A 43 8.05 0.43 -9.19
N ARG A 44 8.93 -0.57 -9.37
CA ARG A 44 9.75 -0.70 -10.60
C ARG A 44 8.91 -0.89 -11.85
N ASN A 45 7.82 -1.65 -11.76
CA ASN A 45 6.85 -1.84 -12.83
C ASN A 45 6.10 -0.55 -13.22
N LEU A 46 6.11 0.49 -12.37
CA LEU A 46 5.55 1.80 -12.67
C LEU A 46 6.61 2.79 -13.18
N GLY A 47 7.84 2.36 -13.45
CA GLY A 47 8.94 3.24 -13.81
C GLY A 47 9.58 3.94 -12.61
N VAL A 48 9.61 3.27 -11.45
CA VAL A 48 10.11 3.84 -10.18
C VAL A 48 9.25 5.02 -9.70
N LEU A 49 7.95 4.91 -9.95
CA LEU A 49 6.94 5.87 -9.50
C LEU A 49 6.02 5.22 -8.48
N THR A 50 5.41 6.04 -7.65
CA THR A 50 4.28 5.65 -6.82
C THR A 50 3.02 5.47 -7.68
N PRO A 51 2.03 4.68 -7.20
CA PRO A 51 0.74 4.57 -7.88
C PRO A 51 0.07 5.93 -8.14
N MET A 52 0.16 6.87 -7.20
CA MET A 52 -0.42 8.20 -7.37
C MET A 52 0.33 9.05 -8.40
N GLU A 53 1.66 9.08 -8.39
CA GLU A 53 2.43 9.80 -9.42
C GLU A 53 2.13 9.24 -10.81
N LYS A 54 2.03 7.91 -10.93
CA LYS A 54 1.67 7.28 -12.21
C LYS A 54 0.27 7.67 -12.65
N HIS A 55 -0.70 7.72 -11.72
CA HIS A 55 -2.06 8.17 -12.00
C HIS A 55 -2.11 9.64 -12.44
N GLU A 56 -1.36 10.52 -11.78
CA GLU A 56 -1.27 11.95 -12.12
C GLU A 56 -0.68 12.16 -13.52
N LEU A 57 0.40 11.44 -13.87
CA LEU A 57 0.98 11.48 -15.21
C LEU A 57 -0.02 11.02 -16.29
N TYR A 58 -0.80 9.98 -16.03
CA TYR A 58 -1.85 9.56 -16.96
C TYR A 58 -2.99 10.56 -17.11
N ARG A 59 -3.27 11.39 -16.10
CA ARG A 59 -4.32 12.42 -16.16
C ARG A 59 -3.86 13.70 -16.84
N ALA A 60 -2.55 13.94 -16.89
CA ALA A 60 -1.95 15.11 -17.53
C ALA A 60 -1.67 14.91 -19.03
N ALA A 61 -1.77 13.67 -19.53
CA ALA A 61 -1.61 13.27 -20.93
C ALA A 61 -2.96 13.17 -21.63
#